data_AF-A0A917C3L4-F1
#
_entry.id   AF-A0A917C3L4-F1
#
_cell.length_a   1.000
_cell.length_b   1.000
_cell.length_c   1.000
_cell.angle_alpha   90.00
_cell.angle_beta   90.00
_cell.angle_gamma   90.00
#
_symmetry.space_group_name_H-M   'P 1'
#
loop_
_entity.id
_entity.type
_entity.pdbx_description
1 polymer ?
#
loop_
_entity_poly.entity_id
_entity_poly.type
_entity_poly.pdbx_seq_one_letter_code
_entity_poly.pdbx_strand_id
1 'polypeptide(L)'
;MPYWPVWLQARGMMGVEIGILTAIPVLGKVVFSPLFASLGDKLGERKRLMLLFLASSFFCFALFFVAHNFYALFIISLLYGISWAPLMSFGDNVTLLATRGGNIQYGRLRLWGSISFIVMSFGFGFVLEGRDVGIIYWTILGAIALTFIATLGLPDVRAMPLGRAGRPVRTLLKDRTFQIFMATVACIHGSHALYYGFATLHWRAQDYSDAFIGFLWAEGVVAEVIFFIFGGRIGNRFGAASLLIFAAIACVVRWSVLANDPDVIVLCLAQTLHALTFGAMHLGAMNFISRTVSVDFSATAQSLYGASAFGVGAGISLLFVGYFYELFSGGAFFIMTLLGIFGTLAGLVLRQREKCHIPA
;
A
#
# COMPACT_ATOMS: atom_id res chain seq x y z
N MET A 1 2.87 -4.14 -8.50
CA MET A 1 3.34 -5.53 -8.69
C MET A 1 4.79 -5.60 -8.24
N PRO A 2 5.18 -6.62 -7.46
CA PRO A 2 6.55 -6.77 -6.94
C PRO A 2 7.67 -6.77 -7.97
N TYR A 3 7.35 -7.07 -9.22
CA TYR A 3 8.31 -7.24 -10.32
C TYR A 3 8.43 -6.00 -11.22
N TRP A 4 7.62 -4.95 -11.03
CA TRP A 4 7.71 -3.76 -11.87
C TRP A 4 9.12 -3.09 -11.85
N PRO A 5 9.80 -2.98 -10.69
CA PRO A 5 11.18 -2.50 -10.65
C PRO A 5 12.17 -3.31 -11.50
N VAL A 6 11.94 -4.62 -11.63
CA VAL A 6 12.75 -5.51 -12.48
C VAL A 6 12.61 -5.13 -13.96
N TRP A 7 11.39 -4.84 -14.40
CA TRP A 7 11.15 -4.37 -15.77
C TRP A 7 11.84 -3.03 -16.04
N LEU A 8 11.77 -2.09 -15.09
CA LEU A 8 12.47 -0.81 -15.21
C LEU A 8 13.99 -0.97 -15.26
N GLN A 9 14.57 -1.84 -14.43
CA GLN A 9 16.00 -2.14 -14.47
C GLN A 9 16.42 -2.75 -15.82
N ALA A 10 15.63 -3.67 -16.37
CA ALA A 10 15.88 -4.25 -17.70
C ALA A 10 15.78 -3.21 -18.84
N ARG A 11 15.12 -2.07 -18.61
CA ARG A 11 15.10 -0.91 -19.52
C ARG A 11 16.27 0.05 -19.31
N GLY A 12 17.23 -0.30 -18.46
CA GLY A 12 18.42 0.48 -18.17
C GLY A 12 18.24 1.59 -17.14
N MET A 13 17.13 1.59 -16.39
CA MET A 13 16.90 2.58 -15.34
C MET A 13 17.81 2.32 -14.14
N MET A 14 18.43 3.39 -13.64
CA MET A 14 19.20 3.36 -12.40
C MET A 14 18.27 3.24 -11.18
N GLY A 15 18.81 2.85 -10.02
CA GLY A 15 18.06 2.75 -8.78
C GLY A 15 17.35 4.06 -8.40
N VAL A 16 18.00 5.22 -8.53
CA VAL A 16 17.33 6.52 -8.29
C VAL A 16 16.11 6.70 -9.19
N GLU A 17 16.25 6.37 -10.48
CA GLU A 17 15.16 6.49 -11.46
C GLU A 17 14.03 5.51 -11.16
N ILE A 18 14.33 4.26 -10.81
CA ILE A 18 13.35 3.25 -10.38
C ILE A 18 12.57 3.72 -9.16
N GLY A 19 13.26 4.29 -8.17
CA GLY A 19 12.65 4.87 -6.97
C GLY A 19 11.65 5.98 -7.32
N ILE A 20 12.06 6.93 -8.17
CA ILE A 20 11.22 8.03 -8.63
C ILE A 20 10.00 7.52 -9.42
N LEU A 21 10.22 6.65 -10.41
CA LEU A 21 9.16 6.10 -11.27
C LEU A 21 8.13 5.28 -10.46
N THR A 22 8.56 4.63 -9.38
CA THR A 22 7.69 3.90 -8.47
C THR A 22 6.96 4.82 -7.47
N ALA A 23 7.61 5.90 -7.04
CA ALA A 23 7.06 6.86 -6.08
C ALA A 23 5.94 7.74 -6.68
N ILE A 24 6.07 8.15 -7.95
CA ILE A 24 5.16 9.13 -8.56
C ILE A 24 3.70 8.66 -8.55
N PRO A 25 3.34 7.43 -8.97
CA PRO A 25 1.97 6.96 -8.86
C PRO A 25 1.43 6.97 -7.42
N VAL A 26 2.29 6.65 -6.45
CA VAL A 26 1.95 6.63 -5.02
C VAL A 26 1.67 8.04 -4.49
N LEU A 27 2.53 9.00 -4.83
CA LEU A 27 2.35 10.42 -4.46
C LEU A 27 1.15 11.04 -5.19
N GLY A 28 0.98 10.72 -6.47
CA GLY A 28 -0.18 11.14 -7.27
C GLY A 28 -1.49 10.72 -6.62
N LYS A 29 -1.55 9.50 -6.06
CA LYS A 29 -2.73 9.02 -5.33
C LYS A 29 -3.16 9.97 -4.19
N VAL A 30 -2.22 10.58 -3.47
CA VAL A 30 -2.52 11.51 -2.36
C VAL A 30 -3.28 12.74 -2.86
N VAL A 31 -2.86 13.28 -4.00
CA VAL A 31 -3.40 14.52 -4.56
C VAL A 31 -4.67 14.24 -5.36
N PHE A 32 -4.64 13.25 -6.24
CA PHE A 32 -5.68 13.03 -7.24
C PHE A 32 -6.85 12.20 -6.74
N SER A 33 -6.66 11.28 -5.77
CA SER A 33 -7.78 10.47 -5.26
C SER A 33 -8.89 11.32 -4.64
N PRO A 34 -8.61 12.30 -3.76
CA PRO A 34 -9.66 13.15 -3.19
C PRO A 34 -10.35 14.02 -4.25
N LEU A 35 -9.60 14.54 -5.23
CA LEU A 35 -10.13 15.38 -6.31
C LEU A 35 -11.14 14.60 -7.16
N PHE A 36 -10.77 13.39 -7.57
CA PHE A 36 -11.64 12.55 -8.38
C PHE A 36 -12.75 11.88 -7.58
N ALA A 37 -12.55 11.59 -6.29
CA ALA A 37 -13.63 11.18 -5.39
C ALA A 37 -14.74 12.25 -5.34
N SER A 38 -14.36 13.52 -5.16
CA SER A 38 -15.29 14.65 -5.19
C SER A 38 -16.02 14.79 -6.52
N LEU A 39 -15.32 14.55 -7.64
CA LEU A 39 -15.93 14.54 -8.97
C LEU A 39 -16.97 13.42 -9.12
N GLY A 40 -16.63 12.21 -8.65
CA GLY A 40 -17.54 11.06 -8.66
C GLY A 40 -18.79 11.28 -7.82
N ASP A 41 -18.66 11.97 -6.68
CA ASP A 41 -19.81 12.33 -5.85
C ASP A 41 -20.73 13.37 -6.52
N LYS A 42 -20.18 14.32 -7.27
CA LYS A 42 -20.97 15.31 -8.02
C LYS A 42 -21.69 14.71 -9.23
N LEU A 43 -21.02 13.82 -9.96
CA LEU A 43 -21.56 13.23 -11.19
C LEU A 43 -22.51 12.06 -10.91
N GLY A 44 -22.36 11.37 -9.78
CA GLY A 44 -23.18 10.20 -9.40
C GLY A 44 -22.89 8.92 -10.21
N GLU A 45 -22.24 9.02 -11.37
CA GLU A 45 -21.93 7.92 -12.31
C GLU A 45 -20.59 7.23 -12.03
N ARG A 46 -20.47 6.56 -10.87
CA ARG A 46 -19.21 5.96 -10.39
C ARG A 46 -18.68 4.85 -11.29
N LYS A 47 -19.54 3.94 -11.75
CA LYS A 47 -19.15 2.85 -12.66
C LYS A 47 -18.55 3.40 -13.96
N ARG A 48 -19.20 4.41 -14.55
CA ARG A 48 -18.73 5.04 -15.80
C ARG A 48 -17.37 5.70 -15.61
N LEU A 49 -17.18 6.42 -14.49
CA LEU A 49 -15.88 7.01 -14.17
C LEU A 49 -14.81 5.94 -13.96
N MET A 50 -15.10 4.84 -13.26
CA MET A 50 -14.16 3.72 -13.12
C MET A 50 -13.74 3.16 -14.49
N LEU A 51 -14.69 2.95 -15.41
CA LEU A 51 -14.39 2.48 -16.76
C LEU A 51 -13.54 3.48 -17.55
N LEU A 52 -13.84 4.78 -17.45
CA LEU A 52 -13.04 5.83 -18.09
C LEU A 52 -11.60 5.84 -17.54
N PHE A 53 -11.44 5.82 -16.22
CA PHE A 53 -10.13 5.81 -15.57
C PHE A 53 -9.35 4.52 -15.89
N LEU A 54 -10.00 3.36 -15.89
CA LEU A 54 -9.36 2.09 -16.28
C LEU A 54 -8.94 2.09 -17.75
N ALA A 55 -9.77 2.61 -18.66
CA ALA A 55 -9.40 2.77 -20.05
C ALA A 55 -8.21 3.73 -20.20
N SER A 56 -8.24 4.88 -19.52
CA SER A 56 -7.11 5.82 -19.49
C SER A 56 -5.85 5.17 -18.92
N SER A 57 -5.95 4.40 -17.84
CA SER A 57 -4.82 3.67 -17.26
C SER A 57 -4.27 2.63 -18.22
N PHE A 58 -5.13 1.90 -18.94
CA PHE A 58 -4.70 0.95 -19.97
C PHE A 58 -3.91 1.63 -21.09
N PHE A 59 -4.44 2.72 -21.67
CA PHE A 59 -3.74 3.44 -22.74
C PHE A 59 -2.47 4.11 -22.25
N CYS A 60 -2.46 4.72 -21.06
CA CYS A 60 -1.24 5.26 -20.47
C CYS A 60 -0.21 4.16 -20.25
N PHE A 61 -0.60 3.03 -19.66
CA PHE A 61 0.31 1.93 -19.39
C PHE A 61 0.84 1.30 -20.69
N ALA A 62 0.03 1.23 -21.74
CA ALA A 62 0.45 0.72 -23.04
C ALA A 62 1.65 1.51 -23.62
N LEU A 63 1.73 2.82 -23.37
CA LEU A 63 2.84 3.69 -23.82
C LEU A 63 4.20 3.29 -23.25
N PHE A 64 4.27 2.54 -22.13
CA PHE A 64 5.53 2.02 -21.61
C PHE A 64 6.27 1.14 -22.62
N PHE A 65 5.56 0.49 -23.55
CA PHE A 65 6.17 -0.36 -24.58
C PHE A 65 7.14 0.40 -25.48
N VAL A 66 6.79 1.64 -25.85
CA VAL A 66 7.58 2.47 -26.79
C VAL A 66 8.48 3.48 -26.09
N ALA A 67 8.39 3.60 -24.76
CA ALA A 67 9.16 4.57 -23.99
C ALA A 67 10.51 3.99 -23.55
N HIS A 68 11.60 4.59 -24.01
CA HIS A 68 12.97 4.09 -23.73
C HIS A 68 13.78 4.98 -22.77
N ASN A 69 13.48 6.28 -22.68
CA ASN A 69 14.22 7.20 -21.82
C ASN A 69 13.45 7.54 -20.53
N PHE A 70 14.18 7.96 -19.50
CA PHE A 70 13.64 8.30 -18.19
C PHE A 70 12.50 9.32 -18.26
N TYR A 71 12.64 10.41 -19.02
CA TYR A 71 11.62 11.47 -19.08
C TYR A 71 10.30 10.96 -19.66
N ALA A 72 10.34 10.13 -20.69
CA ALA A 72 9.15 9.48 -21.24
C ALA A 72 8.50 8.57 -20.20
N LEU A 73 9.29 7.72 -19.54
CA LEU A 73 8.81 6.83 -18.48
C LEU A 73 8.21 7.62 -17.30
N PHE A 74 8.79 8.76 -16.95
CA PHE A 74 8.33 9.66 -15.90
C PHE A 74 6.95 10.24 -16.23
N ILE A 75 6.79 10.81 -17.43
CA ILE A 75 5.52 11.39 -17.87
C ILE A 75 4.44 10.30 -17.91
N ILE A 76 4.76 9.12 -18.45
CA ILE A 76 3.82 8.01 -18.51
C ILE A 76 3.46 7.52 -17.09
N SER A 77 4.42 7.41 -16.18
CA SER A 77 4.18 7.03 -14.78
C SER A 77 3.27 8.04 -14.07
N LEU A 78 3.43 9.34 -14.35
CA LEU A 78 2.57 10.39 -13.83
C LEU A 78 1.13 10.26 -14.36
N LEU A 79 0.96 10.14 -15.68
CA LEU A 79 -0.36 9.99 -16.32
C LEU A 79 -1.07 8.71 -15.87
N TYR A 80 -0.33 7.60 -15.80
CA TYR A 80 -0.82 6.35 -15.24
C TYR A 80 -1.22 6.53 -13.76
N GLY A 81 -0.37 7.17 -12.95
CA GLY A 81 -0.66 7.45 -11.54
C GLY A 81 -1.94 8.27 -11.34
N ILE A 82 -2.14 9.32 -12.14
CA ILE A 82 -3.35 10.16 -12.12
C ILE A 82 -4.59 9.32 -12.45
N SER A 83 -4.52 8.51 -13.50
CA SER A 83 -5.67 7.69 -13.93
C SER A 83 -5.97 6.52 -12.98
N TRP A 84 -4.95 5.95 -12.35
CA TRP A 84 -5.08 4.82 -11.43
C TRP A 84 -5.55 5.24 -10.02
N ALA A 85 -5.20 6.45 -9.59
CA ALA A 85 -5.47 6.98 -8.25
C ALA A 85 -6.91 6.75 -7.72
N PRO A 86 -8.00 7.10 -8.45
CA PRO A 86 -9.36 7.02 -7.92
C PRO A 86 -9.95 5.61 -7.86
N LEU A 87 -9.32 4.63 -8.53
CA LEU A 87 -9.92 3.31 -8.76
C LEU A 87 -10.18 2.56 -7.46
N MET A 88 -9.25 2.63 -6.51
CA MET A 88 -9.41 1.97 -5.19
C MET A 88 -10.58 2.60 -4.42
N SER A 89 -10.63 3.92 -4.32
CA SER A 89 -11.68 4.65 -3.59
C SER A 89 -13.06 4.41 -4.20
N PHE A 90 -13.16 4.36 -5.53
CA PHE A 90 -14.42 4.02 -6.21
C PHE A 90 -14.82 2.57 -6.00
N GLY A 91 -13.87 1.63 -6.05
CA GLY A 91 -14.13 0.21 -5.77
C GLY A 91 -14.66 -0.02 -4.35
N ASP A 92 -14.03 0.60 -3.34
CA ASP A 92 -14.49 0.57 -1.95
C ASP A 92 -15.89 1.18 -1.80
N ASN A 93 -16.17 2.28 -2.50
CA ASN A 93 -17.47 2.94 -2.43
C ASN A 93 -18.59 2.11 -3.07
N VAL A 94 -18.36 1.57 -4.28
CA VAL A 94 -19.32 0.66 -4.94
C VAL A 94 -19.57 -0.56 -4.07
N THR A 95 -18.51 -1.11 -3.48
CA THR A 95 -18.60 -2.22 -2.52
C THR A 95 -19.47 -1.85 -1.32
N LEU A 96 -19.24 -0.70 -0.70
CA LEU A 96 -20.02 -0.25 0.45
C LEU A 96 -21.49 -0.06 0.11
N LEU A 97 -21.80 0.53 -1.05
CA LEU A 97 -23.18 0.73 -1.48
C LEU A 97 -23.88 -0.60 -1.81
N ALA A 98 -23.18 -1.54 -2.43
CA ALA A 98 -23.70 -2.88 -2.73
C ALA A 98 -23.90 -3.73 -1.47
N THR A 99 -23.09 -3.51 -0.42
CA THR A 99 -23.14 -4.27 0.85
C THR A 99 -24.14 -3.72 1.87
N ARG A 100 -24.65 -2.49 1.68
CA ARG A 100 -25.70 -1.88 2.56
C ARG A 100 -26.97 -2.72 2.68
N GLY A 101 -27.23 -3.65 1.76
CA GLY A 101 -28.33 -4.61 1.83
C GLY A 101 -28.10 -5.82 2.75
N GLY A 102 -26.96 -5.90 3.47
CA GLY A 102 -26.70 -6.92 4.50
C GLY A 102 -26.18 -8.27 4.00
N ASN A 103 -26.24 -8.56 2.69
CA ASN A 103 -25.89 -9.88 2.15
C ASN A 103 -24.39 -10.13 1.98
N ILE A 104 -23.55 -9.09 2.05
CA ILE A 104 -22.11 -9.19 1.77
C ILE A 104 -21.31 -8.52 2.88
N GLN A 105 -20.40 -9.28 3.52
CA GLN A 105 -19.50 -8.76 4.55
C GLN A 105 -18.25 -8.12 3.89
N TYR A 106 -17.96 -6.86 4.19
CA TYR A 106 -16.79 -6.13 3.67
C TYR A 106 -15.46 -6.89 3.88
N GLY A 107 -15.30 -7.55 5.03
CA GLY A 107 -14.11 -8.35 5.33
C GLY A 107 -13.90 -9.52 4.36
N ARG A 108 -14.97 -10.15 3.86
CA ARG A 108 -14.87 -11.21 2.84
C ARG A 108 -14.43 -10.67 1.48
N LEU A 109 -14.80 -9.44 1.13
CA LEU A 109 -14.35 -8.80 -0.10
C LEU A 109 -12.87 -8.43 -0.03
N ARG A 110 -12.41 -7.95 1.13
CA ARG A 110 -10.99 -7.66 1.34
C ARG A 110 -10.10 -8.91 1.24
N LEU A 111 -10.59 -10.06 1.70
CA LEU A 111 -9.88 -11.34 1.59
C LEU A 111 -9.54 -11.69 0.14
N TRP A 112 -10.43 -11.40 -0.81
CA TRP A 112 -10.15 -11.61 -2.24
C TRP A 112 -8.98 -10.77 -2.76
N GLY A 113 -8.74 -9.58 -2.18
CA GLY A 113 -7.57 -8.77 -2.47
C GLY A 113 -6.27 -9.49 -2.09
N SER A 114 -6.19 -10.04 -0.88
CA SER A 114 -5.03 -10.81 -0.41
C SER A 114 -4.85 -12.09 -1.22
N ILE A 115 -5.93 -12.84 -1.51
CA ILE A 115 -5.88 -14.03 -2.36
C ILE A 115 -5.35 -13.69 -3.76
N SER A 116 -5.86 -12.62 -4.38
CA SER A 116 -5.40 -12.18 -5.70
C SER A 116 -3.92 -11.82 -5.67
N PHE A 117 -3.45 -11.14 -4.62
CA PHE A 117 -2.04 -10.82 -4.45
C PHE A 117 -1.16 -12.07 -4.29
N ILE A 118 -1.58 -13.05 -3.47
CA ILE A 118 -0.87 -14.31 -3.26
C ILE A 118 -0.76 -15.08 -4.58
N VAL A 119 -1.89 -15.31 -5.24
CA VAL A 119 -1.95 -16.06 -6.51
C VAL A 119 -1.11 -15.37 -7.58
N MET A 120 -1.24 -14.05 -7.72
CA MET A 120 -0.47 -13.32 -8.72
C MET A 120 1.02 -13.24 -8.39
N SER A 121 1.42 -12.98 -7.15
CA SER A 121 2.85 -12.83 -6.82
C SER A 121 3.58 -14.18 -6.87
N PHE A 122 2.99 -15.23 -6.31
CA PHE A 122 3.55 -16.58 -6.34
C PHE A 122 3.48 -17.18 -7.75
N GLY A 123 2.31 -17.17 -8.37
CA GLY A 123 2.10 -17.74 -9.70
C GLY A 123 2.91 -17.02 -10.77
N PHE A 124 3.03 -15.69 -10.68
CA PHE A 124 3.84 -14.94 -11.64
C PHE A 124 5.34 -15.21 -11.48
N GLY A 125 5.82 -15.55 -10.28
CA GLY A 125 7.20 -16.00 -10.09
C GLY A 125 7.57 -17.18 -11.00
N PHE A 126 6.72 -18.22 -11.06
CA PHE A 126 6.89 -19.36 -11.97
C PHE A 126 6.75 -18.99 -13.45
N VAL A 127 5.82 -18.06 -13.76
CA VAL A 127 5.64 -17.59 -15.15
C VAL A 127 6.87 -16.83 -15.64
N LEU A 128 7.50 -16.07 -14.75
CA LEU A 128 8.68 -15.26 -15.06
C LEU A 128 9.97 -16.08 -15.16
N GLU A 129 10.05 -17.19 -14.43
CA GLU A 129 11.23 -18.05 -14.39
C GLU A 129 11.66 -18.54 -15.79
N GLY A 130 12.92 -18.27 -16.14
CA GLY A 130 13.50 -18.62 -17.43
C GLY A 130 12.93 -17.85 -18.64
N ARG A 131 12.09 -16.82 -18.42
CA ARG A 131 11.48 -16.01 -19.49
C ARG A 131 12.04 -14.59 -19.53
N ASP A 132 11.81 -13.94 -20.68
CA ASP A 132 12.13 -12.53 -20.85
C ASP A 132 11.34 -11.63 -19.89
N VAL A 133 12.02 -10.63 -19.33
CA VAL A 133 11.46 -9.68 -18.36
C VAL A 133 10.29 -8.87 -18.95
N GLY A 134 10.19 -8.76 -20.28
CA GLY A 134 9.06 -8.15 -20.98
C GLY A 134 7.70 -8.78 -20.66
N ILE A 135 7.65 -10.02 -20.18
CA ILE A 135 6.38 -10.66 -19.75
C ILE A 135 5.72 -9.91 -18.57
N ILE A 136 6.50 -9.18 -17.76
CA ILE A 136 6.02 -8.34 -16.66
C ILE A 136 5.10 -7.26 -17.19
N TYR A 137 5.52 -6.57 -18.25
CA TYR A 137 4.73 -5.52 -18.90
C TYR A 137 3.40 -6.09 -19.41
N TRP A 138 3.44 -7.20 -20.16
CA TRP A 138 2.24 -7.82 -20.72
C TRP A 138 1.27 -8.32 -19.65
N THR A 139 1.80 -8.83 -18.54
CA THR A 139 0.98 -9.31 -17.42
C THR A 139 0.28 -8.15 -16.70
N ILE A 140 0.98 -7.04 -16.45
CA ILE A 140 0.36 -5.86 -15.83
C ILE A 140 -0.68 -5.25 -16.77
N LEU A 141 -0.36 -5.10 -18.06
CA LEU A 141 -1.30 -4.58 -19.06
C LEU A 141 -2.55 -5.48 -19.17
N GLY A 142 -2.35 -6.80 -19.19
CA GLY A 142 -3.43 -7.79 -19.17
C GLY A 142 -4.27 -7.74 -17.89
N ALA A 143 -3.67 -7.54 -16.72
CA ALA A 143 -4.39 -7.38 -15.46
C ALA A 143 -5.24 -6.09 -15.43
N ILE A 144 -4.75 -5.00 -16.00
CA ILE A 144 -5.53 -3.76 -16.15
C ILE A 144 -6.73 -3.99 -17.08
N ALA A 145 -6.51 -4.67 -18.23
CA ALA A 145 -7.60 -5.03 -19.15
C ALA A 145 -8.63 -5.97 -18.50
N LEU A 146 -8.19 -6.97 -17.75
CA LEU A 146 -9.07 -7.87 -17.02
C LEU A 146 -9.88 -7.12 -15.95
N THR A 147 -9.27 -6.15 -15.27
CA THR A 147 -9.96 -5.29 -14.29
C THR A 147 -11.03 -4.43 -14.99
N PHE A 148 -10.75 -3.90 -16.18
CA PHE A 148 -11.73 -3.19 -17.00
C PHE A 148 -12.92 -4.10 -17.37
N ILE A 149 -12.64 -5.30 -17.87
CA ILE A 149 -13.67 -6.29 -18.22
C ILE A 149 -14.51 -6.67 -17.00
N ALA A 150 -13.88 -6.96 -15.86
CA ALA A 150 -14.59 -7.26 -14.62
C ALA A 150 -15.47 -6.08 -14.15
N THR A 151 -15.01 -4.83 -14.35
CA THR A 151 -15.77 -3.62 -14.01
C THR A 151 -17.03 -3.46 -14.87
N LEU A 152 -17.06 -3.99 -16.10
CA LEU A 152 -18.28 -4.01 -16.92
C LEU A 152 -19.41 -4.79 -16.24
N GLY A 153 -19.08 -5.82 -15.46
CA GLY A 153 -20.03 -6.63 -14.70
C GLY A 153 -20.51 -6.02 -13.38
N LEU A 154 -19.93 -4.89 -12.94
CA LEU A 154 -20.37 -4.26 -11.69
C LEU A 154 -21.76 -3.63 -11.81
N PRO A 155 -22.58 -3.68 -10.74
CA PRO A 155 -23.86 -2.98 -10.72
C PRO A 155 -23.67 -1.47 -10.80
N ASP A 156 -24.58 -0.77 -11.50
CA ASP A 156 -24.59 0.69 -11.52
C ASP A 156 -25.28 1.22 -10.24
N VAL A 157 -24.49 1.34 -9.17
CA VAL A 157 -25.01 1.80 -7.87
C VAL A 157 -24.78 3.31 -7.73
N ARG A 158 -25.89 4.06 -7.75
CA ARG A 158 -25.88 5.50 -7.54
C ARG A 158 -25.96 5.80 -6.05
N ALA A 159 -24.97 6.48 -5.49
CA ALA A 159 -25.10 7.05 -4.15
C ALA A 159 -25.93 8.33 -4.21
N MET A 160 -26.82 8.51 -3.25
CA MET A 160 -27.35 9.84 -2.91
C MET A 160 -26.23 10.71 -2.32
N PRO A 161 -26.19 12.02 -2.61
CA PRO A 161 -25.23 12.93 -1.99
C PRO A 161 -25.32 12.82 -0.47
N LEU A 162 -24.24 12.44 0.19
CA LEU A 162 -24.15 12.54 1.65
C LEU A 162 -24.19 14.04 2.01
N GLY A 163 -25.08 14.41 2.93
CA GLY A 163 -25.24 15.78 3.40
C GLY A 163 -23.92 16.37 3.91
N ARG A 164 -23.80 17.71 3.84
CA ARG A 164 -22.60 18.46 4.26
C ARG A 164 -22.31 18.25 5.75
N ALA A 165 -21.44 17.30 6.09
CA ALA A 165 -20.92 17.15 7.45
C ALA A 165 -19.70 18.06 7.66
N GLY A 166 -19.85 19.11 8.47
CA GLY A 166 -18.77 19.88 9.14
C GLY A 166 -17.52 20.26 8.32
N ARG A 167 -16.41 20.58 9.02
CA ARG A 167 -15.06 20.72 8.45
C ARG A 167 -14.12 19.62 9.01
N PRO A 168 -14.42 18.33 8.75
CA PRO A 168 -13.79 17.20 9.45
C PRO A 168 -12.26 17.14 9.26
N VAL A 169 -11.78 17.43 8.05
CA VAL A 169 -10.34 17.46 7.73
C VAL A 169 -9.60 18.46 8.62
N ARG A 170 -10.11 19.69 8.75
CA ARG A 170 -9.45 20.73 9.56
C ARG A 170 -9.43 20.37 11.04
N THR A 171 -10.50 19.76 11.54
CA THR A 171 -10.59 19.33 12.95
C THR A 171 -9.57 18.25 13.25
N LEU A 172 -9.52 17.19 12.43
CA LEU A 172 -8.59 16.08 12.61
C LEU A 172 -7.13 16.51 12.44
N LEU A 173 -6.83 17.35 11.43
CA LEU A 173 -5.47 17.85 11.21
C LEU A 173 -4.97 18.80 12.31
N LYS A 174 -5.87 19.35 13.15
CA LYS A 174 -5.48 20.16 14.33
C LYS A 174 -5.33 19.34 15.60
N ASP A 175 -5.89 18.12 15.64
CA ASP A 175 -5.75 17.23 16.78
C ASP A 175 -4.33 16.65 16.81
N ARG A 176 -3.59 17.00 17.86
CA ARG A 176 -2.21 16.57 18.04
C ARG A 176 -2.08 15.05 18.24
N THR A 177 -3.06 14.40 18.85
CA THR A 177 -3.08 12.94 18.99
C THR A 177 -3.26 12.29 17.61
N PHE A 178 -4.14 12.83 16.78
CA PHE A 178 -4.32 12.37 15.40
C PHE A 178 -3.08 12.61 14.53
N GLN A 179 -2.38 13.74 14.69
CA GLN A 179 -1.11 14.01 14.01
C GLN A 179 -0.02 13.00 14.37
N ILE A 180 0.13 12.67 15.66
CA ILE A 180 1.12 11.68 16.12
C ILE A 180 0.76 10.28 15.62
N PHE A 181 -0.54 9.94 15.60
CA PHE A 181 -1.03 8.73 14.97
C PHE A 181 -0.62 8.66 13.50
N MET A 182 -0.90 9.71 12.71
CA MET A 182 -0.50 9.82 11.30
C MET A 182 1.02 9.69 11.12
N ALA A 183 1.82 10.36 11.94
CA ALA A 183 3.27 10.25 11.88
C ALA A 183 3.74 8.81 12.16
N THR A 184 3.15 8.14 13.15
CA THR A 184 3.46 6.75 13.52
C THR A 184 3.20 5.80 12.34
N VAL A 185 2.00 5.87 11.75
CA VAL A 185 1.64 5.02 10.59
C VAL A 185 2.44 5.37 9.33
N ALA A 186 2.77 6.64 9.11
CA ALA A 186 3.63 7.06 8.01
C ALA A 186 5.05 6.50 8.14
N CYS A 187 5.65 6.52 9.34
CA CYS A 187 6.96 5.92 9.58
C CYS A 187 6.94 4.39 9.38
N ILE A 188 5.95 3.70 9.95
CA ILE A 188 5.83 2.23 9.82
C ILE A 188 5.65 1.84 8.35
N HIS A 189 4.70 2.47 7.64
CA HIS A 189 4.45 2.09 6.25
C HIS A 189 5.57 2.59 5.30
N GLY A 190 6.09 3.79 5.53
CA GLY A 190 7.25 4.33 4.80
C GLY A 190 8.48 3.44 4.89
N SER A 191 8.68 2.74 6.02
CA SER A 191 9.78 1.76 6.16
C SER A 191 9.68 0.57 5.21
N HIS A 192 8.51 0.31 4.60
CA HIS A 192 8.37 -0.74 3.57
C HIS A 192 8.81 -0.27 2.18
N ALA A 193 9.17 1.00 1.99
CA ALA A 193 9.48 1.55 0.67
C ALA A 193 10.62 0.82 -0.04
N LEU A 194 11.72 0.54 0.67
CA LEU A 194 12.84 -0.22 0.08
C LEU A 194 12.40 -1.65 -0.27
N TYR A 195 11.60 -2.28 0.59
CA TYR A 195 11.05 -3.61 0.34
C TYR A 195 10.19 -3.64 -0.95
N TYR A 196 9.25 -2.70 -1.08
CA TYR A 196 8.38 -2.61 -2.26
C TYR A 196 9.09 -2.15 -3.53
N GLY A 197 10.13 -1.33 -3.42
CA GLY A 197 10.88 -0.80 -4.55
C GLY A 197 12.01 -1.73 -5.04
N PHE A 198 12.65 -2.47 -4.14
CA PHE A 198 13.96 -3.09 -4.43
C PHE A 198 14.13 -4.52 -3.91
N ALA A 199 13.25 -5.10 -3.09
CA ALA A 199 13.46 -6.46 -2.58
C ALA A 199 13.60 -7.51 -3.69
N THR A 200 12.75 -7.47 -4.71
CA THR A 200 12.83 -8.38 -5.87
C THR A 200 14.15 -8.21 -6.64
N LEU A 201 14.60 -6.97 -6.83
CA LEU A 201 15.88 -6.68 -7.49
C LEU A 201 17.06 -7.22 -6.67
N HIS A 202 16.99 -7.03 -5.36
CA HIS A 202 18.02 -7.46 -4.42
C HIS A 202 18.13 -8.97 -4.30
N TRP A 203 16.99 -9.67 -4.17
CA TRP A 203 16.96 -11.12 -4.13
C TRP A 203 17.43 -11.77 -5.44
N ARG A 204 17.12 -11.17 -6.60
CA ARG A 204 17.71 -11.60 -7.87
C ARG A 204 19.23 -11.40 -7.91
N ALA A 205 19.74 -10.31 -7.34
CA ALA A 205 21.18 -10.07 -7.22
C ALA A 205 21.88 -11.04 -6.25
N GLN A 206 21.12 -11.74 -5.41
CA GLN A 206 21.54 -12.84 -4.55
C GLN A 206 21.33 -14.22 -5.20
N ASP A 207 21.06 -14.25 -6.51
CA ASP A 207 20.82 -15.45 -7.32
C ASP A 207 19.59 -16.29 -6.90
N TYR A 208 18.64 -15.70 -6.18
CA TYR A 208 17.37 -16.36 -5.90
C TYR A 208 16.49 -16.44 -7.16
N SER A 209 15.86 -17.61 -7.38
CA SER A 209 14.97 -17.82 -8.52
C SER A 209 13.69 -16.99 -8.41
N ASP A 210 13.08 -16.68 -9.56
CA ASP A 210 11.85 -15.89 -9.61
C ASP A 210 10.67 -16.56 -8.92
N ALA A 211 10.59 -17.90 -8.98
CA ALA A 211 9.62 -18.69 -8.26
C ALA A 211 9.80 -18.55 -6.75
N PHE A 212 11.04 -18.61 -6.25
CA PHE A 212 11.32 -18.43 -4.83
C PHE A 212 11.04 -16.99 -4.37
N ILE A 213 11.35 -15.98 -5.19
CA ILE A 213 10.99 -14.59 -4.90
C ILE A 213 9.45 -14.43 -4.83
N GLY A 214 8.72 -15.07 -5.74
CA GLY A 214 7.26 -15.08 -5.71
C GLY A 214 6.71 -15.70 -4.44
N PHE A 215 7.37 -16.76 -3.94
CA PHE A 215 7.07 -17.38 -2.66
C PHE A 215 7.29 -16.40 -1.49
N LEU A 216 8.44 -15.71 -1.42
CA LEU A 216 8.73 -14.75 -0.36
C LEU A 216 7.68 -13.62 -0.28
N TRP A 217 7.19 -13.14 -1.43
CA TRP A 217 6.10 -12.17 -1.48
C TRP A 217 4.77 -12.74 -0.98
N ALA A 218 4.45 -13.97 -1.34
CA ALA A 218 3.19 -14.62 -0.98
C ALA A 218 3.14 -15.04 0.49
N GLU A 219 4.22 -15.61 1.03
CA GLU A 219 4.31 -16.08 2.41
C GLU A 219 3.97 -14.98 3.41
N GLY A 220 4.54 -13.79 3.25
CA GLY A 220 4.25 -12.65 4.12
C GLY A 220 2.76 -12.30 4.16
N VAL A 221 2.08 -12.38 3.01
CA VAL A 221 0.63 -12.11 2.92
C VAL A 221 -0.20 -13.26 3.48
N VAL A 222 0.26 -14.51 3.36
CA VAL A 222 -0.38 -15.65 4.05
C VAL A 222 -0.32 -15.45 5.56
N ALA A 223 0.85 -15.07 6.11
CA ALA A 223 1.00 -14.77 7.53
C ALA A 223 0.08 -13.61 7.98
N GLU A 224 -0.06 -12.57 7.14
CA GLU A 224 -1.00 -11.47 7.36
C GLU A 224 -2.45 -11.95 7.41
N VAL A 225 -2.88 -12.80 6.47
CA VAL A 225 -4.24 -13.36 6.46
C VAL A 225 -4.50 -14.15 7.74
N ILE A 226 -3.55 -15.00 8.16
CA ILE A 226 -3.64 -15.74 9.42
C ILE A 226 -3.77 -14.78 10.61
N PHE A 227 -2.99 -13.71 10.65
CA PHE A 227 -3.08 -12.69 11.70
C PHE A 227 -4.47 -12.03 11.74
N PHE A 228 -5.05 -11.69 10.59
CA PHE A 228 -6.38 -11.07 10.54
C PHE A 228 -7.52 -12.00 10.99
N ILE A 229 -7.38 -13.32 10.82
CA ILE A 229 -8.34 -14.30 11.38
C ILE A 229 -8.46 -14.12 12.91
N PHE A 230 -7.36 -13.77 13.59
CA PHE A 230 -7.34 -13.52 15.04
C PHE A 230 -7.47 -12.04 15.41
N GLY A 231 -7.59 -11.14 14.43
CA GLY A 231 -7.48 -9.69 14.60
C GLY A 231 -8.48 -9.11 15.61
N GLY A 232 -9.73 -9.60 15.65
CA GLY A 232 -10.72 -9.14 16.62
C GLY A 232 -10.32 -9.39 18.08
N ARG A 233 -9.77 -10.57 18.38
CA ARG A 233 -9.29 -10.92 19.74
C ARG A 233 -8.04 -10.12 20.10
N ILE A 234 -7.12 -9.98 19.14
CA ILE A 234 -5.86 -9.25 19.30
C ILE A 234 -6.15 -7.75 19.56
N GLY A 235 -7.02 -7.14 18.76
CA GLY A 235 -7.40 -5.74 18.88
C GLY A 235 -8.01 -5.42 20.25
N ASN A 236 -8.92 -6.27 20.73
CA ASN A 236 -9.55 -6.10 22.03
C ASN A 236 -8.57 -6.24 23.20
N ARG A 237 -7.55 -7.10 23.08
CA ARG A 237 -6.57 -7.35 24.14
C ARG A 237 -5.48 -6.27 24.25
N PHE A 238 -4.93 -5.81 23.12
CA PHE A 238 -3.71 -4.99 23.12
C PHE A 238 -3.97 -3.48 22.95
N GLY A 239 -5.14 -3.09 22.41
CA GLY A 239 -5.44 -1.69 22.11
C GLY A 239 -4.65 -1.12 20.94
N ALA A 240 -5.02 0.08 20.49
CA ALA A 240 -4.52 0.67 19.25
C ALA A 240 -3.02 1.03 19.32
N ALA A 241 -2.60 1.84 20.30
CA ALA A 241 -1.21 2.27 20.40
C ALA A 241 -0.22 1.11 20.59
N SER A 242 -0.57 0.08 21.37
CA SER A 242 0.31 -1.08 21.57
C SER A 242 0.53 -1.86 20.27
N LEU A 243 -0.52 -2.02 19.44
CA LEU A 243 -0.39 -2.68 18.14
C LEU A 243 0.53 -1.90 17.19
N LEU A 244 0.41 -0.57 17.18
CA LEU A 244 1.29 0.28 16.38
C LEU A 244 2.75 0.21 16.86
N ILE A 245 2.98 0.18 18.17
CA ILE A 245 4.33 0.01 18.75
C ILE A 245 4.91 -1.36 18.38
N PHE A 246 4.14 -2.45 18.52
CA PHE A 246 4.60 -3.79 18.13
C PHE A 246 4.93 -3.87 16.64
N ALA A 247 4.10 -3.26 15.78
CA ALA A 247 4.38 -3.18 14.35
C ALA A 247 5.68 -2.40 14.05
N ALA A 248 5.90 -1.28 14.73
CA ALA A 248 7.11 -0.47 14.56
C ALA A 248 8.38 -1.21 15.03
N ILE A 249 8.32 -1.90 16.17
CA ILE A 249 9.42 -2.75 16.66
C ILE A 249 9.67 -3.91 15.69
N ALA A 250 8.61 -4.54 15.16
CA ALA A 250 8.75 -5.57 14.15
C ALA A 250 9.43 -5.03 12.87
N CYS A 251 9.18 -3.78 12.47
CA CYS A 251 9.92 -3.13 11.39
C CYS A 251 11.41 -3.02 11.71
N VAL A 252 11.77 -2.57 12.92
CA VAL A 252 13.18 -2.48 13.36
C VAL A 252 13.88 -3.84 13.21
N VAL A 253 13.26 -4.90 13.74
CA VAL A 253 13.80 -6.26 13.67
C VAL A 253 13.89 -6.73 12.21
N ARG A 254 12.78 -6.65 11.47
CA ARG A 254 12.69 -7.16 10.09
C ARG A 254 13.71 -6.49 9.17
N TRP A 255 13.80 -5.16 9.21
CA TRP A 255 14.70 -4.43 8.34
C TRP A 255 16.17 -4.59 8.77
N SER A 256 16.46 -4.71 10.07
CA SER A 256 17.82 -5.04 10.52
C SER A 256 18.24 -6.42 10.03
N VAL A 257 17.35 -7.41 10.07
CA VAL A 257 17.62 -8.75 9.55
C VAL A 257 17.87 -8.70 8.03
N LEU A 258 16.98 -8.08 7.26
CA LEU A 258 17.13 -7.96 5.80
C LEU A 258 18.37 -7.16 5.38
N ALA A 259 18.84 -6.22 6.20
CA ALA A 259 20.03 -5.42 5.89
C ALA A 259 21.34 -6.22 5.92
N ASN A 260 21.32 -7.44 6.47
CA ASN A 260 22.49 -8.30 6.64
C ASN A 260 22.44 -9.53 5.73
N ASP A 261 21.65 -9.50 4.65
CA ASP A 261 21.58 -10.57 3.64
C ASP A 261 21.45 -11.96 4.27
N PRO A 262 20.36 -12.19 5.04
CA PRO A 262 20.22 -13.39 5.86
C PRO A 262 20.13 -14.65 5.00
N ASP A 263 20.47 -15.80 5.60
CA ASP A 263 20.23 -17.09 4.96
C ASP A 263 18.73 -17.32 4.68
N VAL A 264 18.44 -18.31 3.84
CA VAL A 264 17.08 -18.63 3.37
C VAL A 264 16.09 -18.86 4.52
N ILE A 265 16.50 -19.53 5.61
CA ILE A 265 15.60 -19.84 6.73
C ILE A 265 15.26 -18.55 7.46
N VAL A 266 16.26 -17.74 7.78
CA VAL A 266 16.08 -16.46 8.46
C VAL A 266 15.30 -15.48 7.57
N LEU A 267 15.51 -15.51 6.25
CA LEU A 267 14.78 -14.70 5.28
C LEU A 267 13.28 -15.02 5.26
N CYS A 268 12.90 -16.30 5.22
CA CYS A 268 11.50 -16.74 5.29
C CYS A 268 10.86 -16.32 6.62
N LEU A 269 11.53 -16.56 7.75
CA LEU A 269 11.06 -16.12 9.06
C LEU A 269 10.86 -14.60 9.12
N ALA A 270 11.77 -13.83 8.52
CA ALA A 270 11.63 -12.38 8.42
C ALA A 270 10.45 -11.95 7.54
N GLN A 271 10.03 -12.74 6.54
CA GLN A 271 8.82 -12.45 5.77
C GLN A 271 7.55 -12.62 6.59
N THR A 272 7.49 -13.57 7.52
CA THR A 272 6.31 -13.74 8.40
C THR A 272 6.07 -12.53 9.30
N LEU A 273 7.11 -11.72 9.59
CA LEU A 273 6.97 -10.46 10.32
C LEU A 273 6.10 -9.44 9.56
N HIS A 274 5.80 -9.66 8.27
CA HIS A 274 4.84 -8.83 7.53
C HIS A 274 3.46 -8.79 8.19
N ALA A 275 3.05 -9.88 8.82
CA ALA A 275 1.82 -9.94 9.61
C ALA A 275 1.78 -8.88 10.72
N LEU A 276 2.94 -8.55 11.29
CA LEU A 276 3.06 -7.49 12.29
C LEU A 276 3.28 -6.13 11.63
N THR A 277 4.26 -6.01 10.73
CA THR A 277 4.65 -4.72 10.15
C THR A 277 3.53 -4.08 9.31
N PHE A 278 2.65 -4.91 8.73
CA PHE A 278 1.46 -4.46 8.00
C PHE A 278 0.15 -4.80 8.72
N GLY A 279 -0.07 -6.08 9.06
CA GLY A 279 -1.34 -6.53 9.62
C GLY A 279 -1.67 -5.89 10.97
N ALA A 280 -0.74 -5.96 11.94
CA ALA A 280 -0.91 -5.33 13.25
C ALA A 280 -0.96 -3.80 13.15
N MET A 281 -0.17 -3.20 12.26
CA MET A 281 -0.24 -1.76 11.96
C MET A 281 -1.63 -1.36 11.47
N HIS A 282 -2.19 -2.06 10.48
CA HIS A 282 -3.49 -1.77 9.92
C HIS A 282 -4.61 -1.98 10.94
N LEU A 283 -4.57 -3.09 11.69
CA LEU A 283 -5.51 -3.35 12.77
C LEU A 283 -5.44 -2.29 13.87
N GLY A 284 -4.23 -1.86 14.25
CA GLY A 284 -4.01 -0.77 15.21
C GLY A 284 -4.60 0.54 14.73
N ALA A 285 -4.41 0.87 13.44
CA ALA A 285 -4.98 2.06 12.82
C ALA A 285 -6.51 2.06 12.79
N MET A 286 -7.14 0.95 12.42
CA MET A 286 -8.59 0.84 12.42
C MET A 286 -9.16 0.93 13.84
N ASN A 287 -8.52 0.28 14.82
CA ASN A 287 -8.90 0.40 16.23
C ASN A 287 -8.78 1.85 16.73
N PHE A 288 -7.69 2.54 16.41
CA PHE A 288 -7.48 3.94 16.79
C PHE A 288 -8.62 4.82 16.26
N ILE A 289 -8.88 4.74 14.95
CA ILE A 289 -9.92 5.55 14.30
C ILE A 289 -11.29 5.24 14.90
N SER A 290 -11.62 3.97 15.12
CA SER A 290 -12.93 3.56 15.66
C SER A 290 -13.19 4.04 17.09
N ARG A 291 -12.14 4.22 17.91
CA ARG A 291 -12.26 4.60 19.33
C ARG A 291 -12.11 6.10 19.56
N THR A 292 -11.27 6.77 18.76
CA THR A 292 -10.87 8.16 19.01
C THR A 292 -11.61 9.16 18.12
N VAL A 293 -12.15 8.72 16.98
CA VAL A 293 -12.82 9.60 16.01
C VAL A 293 -14.32 9.32 16.01
N SER A 294 -15.14 10.38 16.01
CA SER A 294 -16.59 10.24 15.90
C SER A 294 -17.00 9.53 14.60
N VAL A 295 -18.14 8.85 14.63
CA VAL A 295 -18.66 8.11 13.48
C VAL A 295 -18.79 9.03 12.25
N ASP A 296 -19.20 10.28 12.43
CA ASP A 296 -19.33 11.29 11.38
C ASP A 296 -17.98 11.61 10.69
N PHE A 297 -16.87 11.48 11.39
CA PHE A 297 -15.53 11.82 10.90
C PHE A 297 -14.71 10.58 10.51
N SER A 298 -15.19 9.36 10.81
CA SER A 298 -14.47 8.09 10.58
C SER A 298 -14.01 7.89 9.14
N ALA A 299 -14.87 8.18 8.15
CA ALA A 299 -14.50 8.07 6.73
C ALA A 299 -13.37 9.06 6.34
N THR A 300 -13.40 10.28 6.90
CA THR A 300 -12.34 11.27 6.69
C THR A 300 -11.04 10.82 7.34
N ALA A 301 -11.11 10.28 8.56
CA ALA A 301 -9.95 9.75 9.26
C ALA A 301 -9.29 8.57 8.53
N GLN A 302 -10.08 7.64 7.97
CA GLN A 302 -9.56 6.55 7.15
C GLN A 302 -8.88 7.07 5.87
N SER A 303 -9.46 8.10 5.25
CA SER A 303 -8.86 8.77 4.07
C SER A 303 -7.53 9.43 4.42
N LEU A 304 -7.45 10.15 5.55
CA LEU A 304 -6.21 10.77 6.03
C LEU A 304 -5.15 9.73 6.42
N TYR A 305 -5.54 8.62 7.05
CA TYR A 305 -4.67 7.48 7.30
C TYR A 305 -4.09 6.91 5.99
N GLY A 306 -4.95 6.67 5.00
CA GLY A 306 -4.54 6.21 3.67
C GLY A 306 -3.54 7.16 3.01
N ALA A 307 -3.84 8.46 3.02
CA ALA A 307 -2.98 9.49 2.45
C ALA A 307 -1.64 9.63 3.19
N SER A 308 -1.64 9.51 4.52
CA SER A 308 -0.44 9.65 5.34
C SER A 308 0.47 8.42 5.22
N ALA A 309 -0.06 7.22 5.42
CA ALA A 309 0.73 5.99 5.41
C ALA A 309 1.08 5.52 4.00
N PHE A 310 0.07 5.20 3.20
CA PHE A 310 0.21 4.61 1.86
C PHE A 310 0.52 5.63 0.77
N GLY A 311 0.47 6.92 1.10
CA GLY A 311 0.70 8.01 0.17
C GLY A 311 2.00 8.74 0.46
N VAL A 312 1.96 9.71 1.37
CA VAL A 312 3.10 10.56 1.72
C VAL A 312 4.24 9.75 2.31
N GLY A 313 3.98 8.90 3.31
CA GLY A 313 5.01 8.07 3.95
C GLY A 313 5.72 7.16 2.94
N ALA A 314 4.98 6.26 2.29
CA ALA A 314 5.55 5.37 1.27
C ALA A 314 6.16 6.12 0.08
N GLY A 315 5.46 7.12 -0.47
CA GLY A 315 5.88 7.85 -1.66
C GLY A 315 7.15 8.66 -1.45
N ILE A 316 7.25 9.41 -0.34
CA ILE A 316 8.47 10.16 -0.02
C ILE A 316 9.63 9.19 0.20
N SER A 317 9.44 8.12 0.98
CA SER A 317 10.50 7.14 1.19
C SER A 317 10.96 6.51 -0.15
N LEU A 318 10.04 6.15 -1.03
CA LEU A 318 10.35 5.58 -2.37
C LEU A 318 11.22 6.51 -3.23
N LEU A 319 11.08 7.84 -3.12
CA LEU A 319 11.93 8.78 -3.85
C LEU A 319 13.41 8.65 -3.49
N PHE A 320 13.72 8.31 -2.23
CA PHE A 320 15.09 8.28 -1.71
C PHE A 320 15.68 6.88 -1.63
N VAL A 321 14.86 5.83 -1.49
CA VAL A 321 15.39 4.47 -1.30
C VAL A 321 16.23 3.97 -2.48
N GLY A 322 15.97 4.45 -3.69
CA GLY A 322 16.78 4.11 -4.88
C GLY A 322 18.23 4.58 -4.77
N TYR A 323 18.45 5.81 -4.29
CA TYR A 323 19.78 6.35 -4.03
C TYR A 323 20.53 5.52 -2.98
N PHE A 324 19.87 5.21 -1.87
CA PHE A 324 20.49 4.43 -0.82
C PHE A 324 20.77 2.99 -1.23
N TYR A 325 19.90 2.39 -2.04
CA TYR A 325 20.11 1.05 -2.57
C TYR A 325 21.32 0.98 -3.50
N GLU A 326 21.56 1.99 -4.33
CA GLU A 326 22.79 2.04 -5.16
C GLU A 326 24.06 2.10 -4.32
N LEU A 327 24.04 2.85 -3.21
CA LEU A 327 25.21 3.01 -2.34
C LEU A 327 25.48 1.79 -1.45
N PHE A 328 24.42 1.16 -0.94
CA PHE A 328 24.52 0.19 0.15
C PHE A 328 23.93 -1.18 -0.18
N SER A 329 23.29 -1.36 -1.33
CA SER A 329 22.56 -2.58 -1.70
C SER A 329 21.62 -3.03 -0.56
N GLY A 330 21.75 -4.27 -0.08
CA GLY A 330 20.97 -4.78 1.06
C GLY A 330 21.11 -3.92 2.32
N GLY A 331 22.29 -3.35 2.57
CA GLY A 331 22.55 -2.46 3.71
C GLY A 331 21.63 -1.23 3.78
N ALA A 332 20.99 -0.83 2.67
CA ALA A 332 20.01 0.26 2.66
C ALA A 332 18.79 -0.03 3.55
N PHE A 333 18.51 -1.29 3.90
CA PHE A 333 17.45 -1.65 4.86
C PHE A 333 17.71 -1.09 6.27
N PHE A 334 18.95 -0.75 6.64
CA PHE A 334 19.21 -0.03 7.90
C PHE A 334 18.54 1.35 7.95
N ILE A 335 18.32 2.00 6.82
CA ILE A 335 17.60 3.28 6.77
C ILE A 335 16.11 3.06 7.07
N MET A 336 15.55 1.94 6.61
CA MET A 336 14.18 1.56 6.96
C MET A 336 14.05 1.22 8.46
N THR A 337 15.12 0.68 9.07
CA THR A 337 15.21 0.47 10.52
C THR A 337 15.07 1.79 11.28
N LEU A 338 15.69 2.88 10.82
CA LEU A 338 15.53 4.21 11.43
C LEU A 338 14.06 4.68 11.40
N LEU A 339 13.34 4.46 10.31
CA LEU A 339 11.91 4.75 10.24
C LEU A 339 11.10 3.89 11.23
N GLY A 340 11.49 2.63 11.43
CA GLY A 340 10.92 1.78 12.49
C GLY A 340 11.16 2.33 13.90
N ILE A 341 12.37 2.85 14.17
CA ILE A 341 12.71 3.49 15.46
C ILE A 341 11.86 4.75 15.67
N PHE A 342 11.78 5.64 14.67
CA PHE A 342 10.95 6.84 14.76
C PHE A 342 9.46 6.49 14.92
N GLY A 343 8.97 5.46 14.23
CA GLY A 343 7.62 4.94 14.42
C GLY A 343 7.39 4.42 15.83
N THR A 344 8.38 3.75 16.43
CA THR A 344 8.31 3.25 17.81
C THR A 344 8.24 4.41 18.81
N LEU A 345 9.10 5.42 18.65
CA LEU A 345 9.10 6.61 19.49
C LEU A 345 7.77 7.38 19.38
N ALA A 346 7.28 7.61 18.17
CA ALA A 346 5.98 8.26 17.93
C ALA A 346 4.82 7.45 18.54
N GLY A 347 4.85 6.12 18.42
CA GLY A 347 3.87 5.23 19.01
C GLY A 347 3.88 5.26 20.55
N LEU A 348 5.05 5.38 21.17
CA LEU A 348 5.17 5.54 22.63
C LEU A 348 4.56 6.87 23.11
N VAL A 349 4.81 7.96 22.37
CA VAL A 349 4.17 9.26 22.64
C VAL A 349 2.65 9.18 22.45
N LEU A 350 2.17 8.48 21.42
CA LEU A 350 0.74 8.25 21.18
C LEU A 350 0.10 7.54 22.39
N ARG A 351 0.74 6.47 22.87
CA ARG A 351 0.25 5.69 24.03
C ARG A 351 0.14 6.54 25.30
N GLN A 352 1.07 7.45 25.54
CA GLN A 352 1.02 8.35 26.69
C GLN A 352 -0.18 9.31 26.59
N ARG A 353 -0.46 9.83 25.39
CA ARG A 353 -1.61 10.73 25.16
C ARG A 353 -2.95 10.03 25.27
N GLU A 354 -3.07 8.79 24.79
CA GLU A 354 -4.30 8.00 24.97
C GLU A 354 -4.63 7.82 26.46
N LYS A 355 -3.62 7.52 27.30
CA LYS A 355 -3.82 7.36 28.75
C LYS A 355 -4.30 8.63 29.45
N CYS A 356 -3.90 9.82 28.97
CA CYS A 356 -4.34 11.10 29.54
C CYS A 356 -5.77 11.50 29.14
N HIS A 357 -6.37 10.84 28.12
CA HIS A 357 -7.69 11.18 27.59
C HIS A 357 -8.79 10.17 27.96
N ILE A 358 -8.49 9.10 28.69
CA ILE A 358 -9.49 8.20 29.26
C ILE A 358 -9.95 8.82 30.60
N PRO A 359 -11.16 9.40 30.70
CA PRO A 359 -11.70 9.75 32.02
C PRO A 359 -11.83 8.47 32.86
N ALA A 360 -11.44 8.58 34.13
CA ALA A 360 -11.51 7.51 35.12
C ALA A 360 -12.93 6.96 35.30
#